data_AF-A0A3B8SUX6-F1
#
_entry.id   AF-A0A3B8SUX6-F1
#
_cell.length_a   1.000
_cell.length_b   1.000
_cell.length_c   1.000
_cell.angle_alpha   90.00
_cell.angle_beta   90.00
_cell.angle_gamma   90.00
#
_symmetry.space_group_name_H-M   'P 1'
#
loop_
_entity.id
_entity.type
_entity.pdbx_description
1 polymer ?
#
loop_
_entity_poly.entity_id
_entity_poly.type
_entity_poly.pdbx_seq_one_letter_code
_entity_poly.pdbx_strand_id
1 'polypeptide(L)'
;LVEADDFVPVQNQFGGVVYAGGTMAFTAAYWALGALQPDVMAFFGCDLVYPASGPTHFYGQGTPDPLRDDVTLQSLEAKSARLQLVAAAQGCACVNISEDESRLVFPRARLEALTEMNPVEFDQDTFEAIKARENALGYYVDSGRYWECVDRFDAEALAEIDALWLDAPVR
;
A
#
# COMPACT_ATOMS: atom_id res chain seq x y z
N LEU A 1 -1.18 14.45 -17.18
CA LEU A 1 -1.66 14.19 -15.81
C LEU A 1 -2.17 12.76 -15.80
N VAL A 2 -1.95 12.00 -14.73
CA VAL A 2 -2.53 10.65 -14.58
C VAL A 2 -3.82 10.82 -13.78
N GLU A 3 -4.96 10.42 -14.34
CA GLU A 3 -6.28 10.58 -13.74
C GLU A 3 -6.87 9.23 -13.31
N ALA A 4 -8.03 9.25 -12.65
CA ALA A 4 -8.67 8.03 -12.14
C ALA A 4 -8.89 6.97 -13.23
N ASP A 5 -9.27 7.40 -14.43
CA ASP A 5 -9.48 6.51 -15.57
C ASP A 5 -8.16 5.85 -16.05
N ASP A 6 -7.01 6.42 -15.72
CA ASP A 6 -5.68 5.85 -15.99
C ASP A 6 -5.23 4.91 -14.88
N PHE A 7 -5.35 5.31 -13.60
CA PHE A 7 -4.77 4.57 -12.49
C PHE A 7 -5.69 3.49 -11.89
N VAL A 8 -7.00 3.67 -11.92
CA VAL A 8 -7.94 2.70 -11.33
C VAL A 8 -7.87 1.35 -12.05
N PRO A 9 -7.88 1.26 -13.39
CA PRO A 9 -7.76 -0.02 -14.09
C PRO A 9 -6.45 -0.75 -13.79
N VAL A 10 -5.35 -0.02 -13.57
CA VAL A 10 -4.06 -0.61 -13.19
C VAL A 10 -4.10 -1.11 -11.75
N GLN A 11 -4.56 -0.30 -10.81
CA GLN A 11 -4.69 -0.68 -9.40
C GLN A 11 -5.64 -1.87 -9.19
N ASN A 12 -6.69 -1.98 -10.01
CA ASN A 12 -7.63 -3.10 -10.01
C ASN A 12 -7.00 -4.45 -10.34
N GLN A 13 -5.95 -4.47 -11.17
CA GLN A 13 -5.18 -5.70 -11.46
C GLN A 13 -4.52 -6.26 -10.19
N PHE A 14 -4.28 -5.40 -9.19
CA PHE A 14 -3.70 -5.76 -7.91
C PHE A 14 -4.73 -5.91 -6.78
N GLY A 15 -6.03 -5.98 -7.11
CA GLY A 15 -7.12 -6.16 -6.14
C GLY A 15 -7.90 -4.89 -5.82
N GLY A 16 -7.52 -3.73 -6.36
CA GLY A 16 -8.29 -2.50 -6.23
C GLY A 16 -8.08 -1.75 -4.90
N VAL A 17 -8.77 -0.61 -4.78
CA VAL A 17 -8.48 0.44 -3.78
C VAL A 17 -8.65 -0.05 -2.33
N VAL A 18 -9.63 -0.91 -2.05
CA VAL A 18 -9.94 -1.36 -0.69
C VAL A 18 -8.77 -2.14 -0.08
N TYR A 19 -8.20 -3.07 -0.84
CA TYR A 19 -7.03 -3.85 -0.39
C TYR A 19 -5.73 -3.08 -0.54
N ALA A 20 -5.59 -2.24 -1.57
CA ALA A 20 -4.38 -1.43 -1.78
C ALA A 20 -4.18 -0.34 -0.72
N GLY A 21 -5.26 0.17 -0.14
CA GLY A 21 -5.26 1.28 0.80
C GLY A 21 -5.49 2.62 0.12
N GLY A 22 -6.36 3.45 0.71
CA GLY A 22 -6.85 4.70 0.12
C GLY A 22 -5.93 5.91 0.29
N THR A 23 -4.60 5.73 0.26
CA THR A 23 -3.63 6.85 0.31
C THR A 23 -3.12 7.17 -1.08
N MET A 24 -2.75 8.44 -1.34
CA MET A 24 -2.12 8.80 -2.61
C MET A 24 -0.78 8.09 -2.83
N ALA A 25 -0.02 7.81 -1.76
CA ALA A 25 1.24 7.08 -1.86
C ALA A 25 1.01 5.65 -2.39
N PHE A 26 0.01 4.93 -1.87
CA PHE A 26 -0.30 3.58 -2.35
C PHE A 26 -0.92 3.59 -3.74
N THR A 27 -1.85 4.50 -4.03
CA THR A 27 -2.42 4.65 -5.38
C THR A 27 -1.32 4.91 -6.42
N ALA A 28 -0.39 5.83 -6.14
CA ALA A 28 0.73 6.11 -7.03
C ALA A 28 1.66 4.89 -7.18
N ALA A 29 1.94 4.17 -6.10
CA ALA A 29 2.81 3.00 -6.12
C ALA A 29 2.21 1.84 -6.95
N TYR A 30 0.94 1.49 -6.77
CA TYR A 30 0.30 0.44 -7.57
C TYR A 30 0.18 0.83 -9.05
N TRP A 31 -0.08 2.11 -9.34
CA TRP A 31 -0.04 2.59 -10.71
C TRP A 31 1.36 2.47 -11.31
N ALA A 32 2.40 2.94 -10.61
CA ALA A 32 3.78 2.86 -11.09
C ALA A 32 4.22 1.40 -11.27
N LEU A 33 3.87 0.52 -10.34
CA LEU A 33 4.16 -0.92 -10.41
C LEU A 33 3.60 -1.55 -11.69
N GLY A 34 2.33 -1.32 -12.00
CA GLY A 34 1.70 -1.92 -13.17
C GLY A 34 1.99 -1.20 -14.49
N ALA A 35 2.09 0.12 -14.48
CA ALA A 35 2.23 0.92 -15.71
C ALA A 35 3.69 1.12 -16.14
N LEU A 36 4.62 1.21 -15.18
CA LEU A 36 6.04 1.49 -15.43
C LEU A 36 6.94 0.29 -15.18
N GLN A 37 6.47 -0.69 -14.38
CA GLN A 37 7.19 -1.94 -14.07
C GLN A 37 8.65 -1.69 -13.63
N PRO A 38 8.90 -0.84 -12.62
CA PRO A 38 10.25 -0.52 -12.19
C PRO A 38 10.91 -1.69 -11.47
N ASP A 39 12.24 -1.74 -11.48
CA ASP A 39 13.00 -2.66 -10.63
C ASP A 39 12.96 -2.22 -9.15
N VAL A 40 12.84 -0.90 -8.89
CA VAL A 40 12.86 -0.31 -7.54
C VAL A 40 11.88 0.85 -7.44
N MET A 41 11.04 0.85 -6.39
CA MET A 41 10.26 1.97 -5.91
C MET A 41 10.82 2.48 -4.58
N ALA A 42 11.39 3.69 -4.59
CA ALA A 42 11.93 4.35 -3.42
C ALA A 42 10.95 5.40 -2.87
N PHE A 43 10.59 5.26 -1.59
CA PHE A 43 9.65 6.13 -0.89
C PHE A 43 10.40 7.14 -0.03
N PHE A 44 10.08 8.42 -0.19
CA PHE A 44 10.66 9.53 0.57
C PHE A 44 9.57 10.49 1.02
N GLY A 45 9.53 10.82 2.32
CA GLY A 45 8.52 11.70 2.91
C GLY A 45 7.09 11.17 2.84
N CYS A 46 6.91 9.88 2.54
CA CYS A 46 5.64 9.18 2.47
C CYS A 46 5.48 8.23 3.66
N ASP A 47 5.86 8.69 4.85
CA ASP A 47 6.04 7.85 6.03
C ASP A 47 4.73 7.47 6.74
N LEU A 48 3.62 8.07 6.32
CA LEU A 48 2.26 7.74 6.77
C LEU A 48 2.06 7.84 8.29
N VAL A 49 2.85 8.65 8.99
CA VAL A 49 2.72 8.88 10.42
C VAL A 49 1.69 9.99 10.69
N TYR A 50 0.61 9.64 11.40
CA TYR A 50 -0.49 10.55 11.75
C TYR A 50 -0.67 10.59 13.28
N PRO A 51 0.12 11.39 14.01
CA PRO A 51 -0.04 11.54 15.45
C PRO A 51 -1.42 12.09 15.82
N ALA A 52 -1.96 11.64 16.95
CA ALA A 52 -3.27 12.09 17.45
C ALA A 52 -3.30 13.59 17.83
N SER A 53 -2.14 14.21 18.02
CA SER A 53 -2.01 15.63 18.32
C SER A 53 -0.74 16.21 17.69
N GLY A 54 -0.76 17.52 17.43
CA GLY A 54 0.31 18.22 16.71
C GLY A 54 0.03 18.34 15.21
N PRO A 55 0.84 19.15 14.50
CA PRO A 55 0.64 19.37 13.07
C PRO A 55 1.04 18.14 12.25
N THR A 56 0.09 17.60 11.48
CA THR A 56 0.33 16.58 10.44
C THR A 56 0.20 17.24 9.07
N HIS A 57 1.32 17.57 8.44
CA HIS A 57 1.24 18.22 7.13
C HIS A 57 0.98 17.17 6.05
N PHE A 58 -0.19 17.23 5.42
CA PHE A 58 -0.51 16.38 4.27
C PHE A 58 0.36 16.75 3.05
N TYR A 59 0.78 18.03 2.94
CA TYR A 59 1.81 18.56 2.04
C TYR A 59 2.41 19.87 2.57
N GLY A 60 3.74 19.99 2.66
CA GLY A 60 4.42 21.27 2.94
C GLY A 60 4.01 21.94 4.26
N GLN A 61 3.64 23.23 4.21
CA GLN A 61 3.12 23.99 5.36
C GLN A 61 1.57 23.96 5.43
N GLY A 62 0.92 23.00 4.76
CA GLY A 62 -0.53 22.93 4.62
C GLY A 62 -1.29 22.71 5.94
N THR A 63 -2.61 22.90 5.89
CA THR A 63 -3.52 22.64 7.02
C THR A 63 -3.38 21.19 7.50
N PRO A 64 -3.32 20.95 8.82
CA PRO A 64 -3.33 19.59 9.34
C PRO A 64 -4.56 18.82 8.85
N ASP A 65 -4.33 17.67 8.21
CA ASP A 65 -5.39 16.75 7.81
C ASP A 65 -5.21 15.45 8.62
N PRO A 66 -6.09 15.19 9.60
CA PRO A 66 -6.04 13.94 10.35
C PRO A 66 -6.35 12.77 9.44
N LEU A 67 -5.79 11.60 9.75
CA LEU A 67 -6.17 10.37 9.05
C LEU A 67 -7.68 10.17 9.20
N ARG A 68 -8.39 10.13 8.07
CA ARG A 68 -9.83 9.86 8.02
C ARG A 68 -10.12 8.47 8.60
N ASP A 69 -11.20 8.38 9.38
CA ASP A 69 -11.72 7.11 9.87
C ASP A 69 -12.36 6.33 8.72
N ASP A 70 -11.59 5.44 8.12
CA ASP A 70 -11.95 4.72 6.90
C ASP A 70 -11.34 3.33 6.87
N VAL A 71 -12.15 2.36 6.41
CA VAL A 71 -11.78 0.94 6.39
C VAL A 71 -10.54 0.64 5.55
N THR A 72 -10.24 1.45 4.53
CA THR A 72 -9.05 1.29 3.69
C THR A 72 -7.77 1.81 4.35
N LEU A 73 -7.88 2.46 5.51
CA LEU A 73 -6.78 3.10 6.24
C LEU A 73 -6.57 2.54 7.65
N GLN A 74 -7.37 1.55 8.05
CA GLN A 74 -7.36 0.98 9.40
C GLN A 74 -6.00 0.38 9.81
N SER A 75 -5.18 -0.08 8.85
CA SER A 75 -3.80 -0.54 9.10
C SER A 75 -2.87 -0.17 7.95
N LEU A 76 -2.14 0.95 8.07
CA LEU A 76 -1.22 1.40 7.01
C LEU A 76 0.04 0.51 6.92
N GLU A 77 0.46 -0.11 8.03
CA GLU A 77 1.52 -1.11 8.06
C GLU A 77 1.13 -2.34 7.24
N ALA A 78 -0.11 -2.83 7.39
CA ALA A 78 -0.57 -3.96 6.58
C ALA A 78 -0.69 -3.60 5.10
N LYS A 79 -1.17 -2.39 4.77
CA LYS A 79 -1.22 -1.92 3.36
C LYS A 79 0.18 -1.78 2.77
N SER A 80 1.16 -1.34 3.56
CA SER A 80 2.56 -1.28 3.12
C SER A 80 3.16 -2.68 2.96
N ALA A 81 2.94 -3.60 3.91
CA ALA A 81 3.38 -5.01 3.80
C ALA A 81 2.82 -5.68 2.55
N ARG A 82 1.52 -5.51 2.30
CA ARG A 82 0.86 -5.98 1.07
C ARG A 82 1.52 -5.42 -0.17
N LEU A 83 1.74 -4.09 -0.23
CA LEU A 83 2.39 -3.47 -1.39
C LEU A 83 3.81 -4.01 -1.60
N GLN A 84 4.59 -4.21 -0.53
CA GLN A 84 5.92 -4.79 -0.63
C GLN A 84 5.91 -6.17 -1.28
N LEU A 85 5.03 -7.06 -0.79
CA LEU A 85 4.96 -8.43 -1.27
C LEU A 85 4.38 -8.51 -2.69
N VAL A 86 3.37 -7.70 -3.00
CA VAL A 86 2.83 -7.61 -4.36
C VAL A 86 3.89 -7.06 -5.32
N ALA A 87 4.66 -6.03 -4.93
CA ALA A 87 5.76 -5.52 -5.74
C ALA A 87 6.86 -6.58 -5.92
N ALA A 88 7.21 -7.32 -4.85
CA ALA A 88 8.22 -8.35 -4.92
C ALA A 88 7.81 -9.50 -5.86
N ALA A 89 6.53 -9.89 -5.85
CA ALA A 89 5.98 -10.84 -6.82
C ALA A 89 6.05 -10.35 -8.27
N GLN A 90 6.19 -9.05 -8.51
CA GLN A 90 6.43 -8.44 -9.81
C GLN A 90 7.91 -8.16 -10.10
N GLY A 91 8.83 -8.60 -9.24
CA GLY A 91 10.26 -8.34 -9.39
C GLY A 91 10.69 -6.91 -9.01
N CYS A 92 9.85 -6.16 -8.28
CA CYS A 92 10.13 -4.79 -7.86
C CYS A 92 10.47 -4.71 -6.36
N ALA A 93 11.56 -4.03 -6.01
CA ALA A 93 11.91 -3.71 -4.63
C ALA A 93 11.16 -2.47 -4.14
N CYS A 94 10.51 -2.55 -2.98
CA CYS A 94 10.03 -1.36 -2.26
C CYS A 94 11.03 -1.01 -1.16
N VAL A 95 11.50 0.24 -1.13
CA VAL A 95 12.47 0.72 -0.13
C VAL A 95 12.06 2.07 0.44
N ASN A 96 12.34 2.28 1.73
CA ASN A 96 12.16 3.58 2.37
C ASN A 96 13.52 4.30 2.44
N ILE A 97 13.60 5.52 1.89
CA ILE A 97 14.81 6.36 1.96
C ILE A 97 14.64 7.57 2.89
N SER A 98 13.53 7.68 3.62
CA SER A 98 13.37 8.58 4.76
C SER A 98 14.23 8.12 5.95
N GLU A 99 14.56 9.05 6.86
CA GLU A 99 15.26 8.76 8.13
C GLU A 99 14.32 8.75 9.34
N ASP A 100 13.18 9.45 9.25
CA ASP A 100 12.21 9.60 10.33
C ASP A 100 11.37 8.34 10.57
N GLU A 101 10.56 8.35 11.63
CA GLU A 101 9.55 7.32 11.92
C GLU A 101 8.66 7.08 10.69
N SER A 102 8.30 5.81 10.46
CA SER A 102 7.52 5.42 9.29
C SER A 102 6.62 4.23 9.58
N ARG A 103 5.41 4.23 9.00
CA ARG A 103 4.52 3.05 8.94
C ARG A 103 4.77 2.19 7.70
N LEU A 104 5.70 2.59 6.83
CA LEU A 104 6.17 1.75 5.73
C LEU A 104 7.09 0.66 6.29
N VAL A 105 6.72 -0.62 6.11
CA VAL A 105 7.52 -1.76 6.58
C VAL A 105 8.71 -2.09 5.66
N PHE A 106 8.96 -1.28 4.65
CA PHE A 106 10.02 -1.49 3.66
C PHE A 106 11.42 -1.42 4.29
N PRO A 107 12.40 -2.21 3.79
CA PRO A 107 13.80 -2.03 4.11
C PRO A 107 14.23 -0.58 3.90
N ARG A 108 15.04 -0.07 4.82
CA ARG A 108 15.66 1.25 4.64
C ARG A 108 16.85 1.15 3.71
N ALA A 109 16.95 2.11 2.80
CA ALA A 109 18.07 2.25 1.89
C ALA A 109 18.57 3.68 1.86
N ARG A 110 19.81 3.87 1.43
CA ARG A 110 20.33 5.19 1.05
C ARG A 110 20.14 5.39 -0.45
N LEU A 111 20.04 6.64 -0.88
CA LEU A 111 19.84 6.99 -2.29
C LEU A 111 20.93 6.39 -3.20
N GLU A 112 22.17 6.31 -2.73
CA GLU A 112 23.29 5.78 -3.53
C GLU A 112 23.25 4.26 -3.69
N ALA A 113 22.47 3.55 -2.87
CA ALA A 113 22.38 2.10 -2.88
C ALA A 113 21.18 1.57 -3.69
N LEU A 114 20.36 2.45 -4.29
CA LEU A 114 19.12 2.03 -4.96
C LEU A 114 19.34 1.02 -6.08
N THR A 115 20.43 1.13 -6.84
CA THR A 115 20.74 0.19 -7.94
C THR A 115 21.13 -1.21 -7.47
N GLU A 116 21.37 -1.40 -6.17
CA GLU A 116 21.75 -2.67 -5.55
C GLU A 116 20.56 -3.33 -4.84
N MET A 117 19.42 -2.63 -4.75
CA MET A 117 18.24 -3.13 -4.06
C MET A 117 17.56 -4.22 -4.89
N ASN A 118 17.28 -5.34 -4.23
CA ASN A 118 16.52 -6.42 -4.81
C ASN A 118 15.16 -6.51 -4.10
N PRO A 119 14.14 -7.06 -4.79
CA PRO A 119 12.90 -7.47 -4.14
C PRO A 119 13.17 -8.33 -2.93
N VAL A 120 12.35 -8.17 -1.88
CA VAL A 120 12.44 -9.05 -0.72
C VAL A 120 12.03 -10.48 -1.10
N GLU A 121 12.61 -11.47 -0.43
CA GLU A 121 12.16 -12.84 -0.59
C GLU A 121 10.92 -13.09 0.27
N PHE A 122 9.99 -13.90 -0.21
CA PHE A 122 8.76 -14.20 0.50
C PHE A 122 8.29 -15.63 0.21
N ASP A 123 7.42 -16.14 1.08
CA ASP A 123 6.81 -17.46 0.90
C ASP A 123 5.64 -17.39 -0.09
N GLN A 124 5.81 -17.99 -1.28
CA GLN A 124 4.80 -17.94 -2.34
C GLN A 124 3.47 -18.56 -1.92
N ASP A 125 3.49 -19.68 -1.19
CA ASP A 125 2.28 -20.38 -0.77
C ASP A 125 1.46 -19.53 0.20
N THR A 126 2.13 -18.86 1.16
CA THR A 126 1.49 -17.90 2.06
C THR A 126 0.93 -16.71 1.28
N PHE A 127 1.69 -16.14 0.36
CA PHE A 127 1.23 -15.02 -0.48
C PHE A 127 -0.07 -15.37 -1.23
N GLU A 128 -0.09 -16.52 -1.93
CA GLU A 128 -1.26 -16.97 -2.68
C GLU A 128 -2.45 -17.28 -1.77
N ALA A 129 -2.20 -17.84 -0.58
CA ALA A 129 -3.25 -18.10 0.40
C ALA A 129 -3.94 -16.81 0.88
N ILE A 130 -3.18 -15.74 1.12
CA ILE A 130 -3.73 -14.44 1.52
C ILE A 130 -4.50 -13.81 0.34
N LYS A 131 -3.94 -13.85 -0.88
CA LYS A 131 -4.64 -13.39 -2.10
C LYS A 131 -5.96 -14.13 -2.33
N ALA A 132 -6.01 -15.44 -2.08
CA ALA A 132 -7.24 -16.21 -2.17
C ALA A 132 -8.30 -15.76 -1.15
N ARG A 133 -7.90 -15.36 0.06
CA ARG A 133 -8.80 -14.80 1.07
C ARG A 133 -9.36 -13.44 0.65
N GLU A 134 -8.54 -12.56 0.08
CA GLU A 134 -9.03 -11.31 -0.53
C GLU A 134 -10.06 -11.59 -1.62
N ASN A 135 -9.75 -12.51 -2.54
CA ASN A 135 -10.65 -12.86 -3.62
C ASN A 135 -11.98 -13.46 -3.12
N ALA A 136 -11.95 -14.23 -2.03
CA ALA A 136 -13.15 -14.80 -1.42
C ALA A 136 -14.06 -13.75 -0.77
N LEU A 137 -13.48 -12.71 -0.16
CA LEU A 137 -14.24 -11.56 0.36
C LEU A 137 -14.79 -10.67 -0.76
N GLY A 138 -14.02 -10.52 -1.84
CA GLY A 138 -14.48 -9.82 -3.04
C GLY A 138 -14.76 -8.34 -2.81
N TYR A 139 -14.00 -7.68 -1.92
CA TYR A 139 -14.11 -6.24 -1.66
C TYR A 139 -13.45 -5.44 -2.78
N TYR A 140 -14.03 -5.58 -3.97
CA TYR A 140 -13.55 -5.05 -5.22
C TYR A 140 -14.63 -4.15 -5.83
N VAL A 141 -14.20 -2.99 -6.32
CA VAL A 141 -15.07 -1.94 -6.87
C VAL A 141 -14.45 -1.45 -8.17
N ASP A 142 -15.01 -1.84 -9.30
CA ASP A 142 -14.45 -1.55 -10.63
C ASP A 142 -14.15 -0.06 -10.85
N SER A 143 -15.02 0.82 -10.37
CA SER A 143 -14.87 2.27 -10.53
C SER A 143 -13.80 2.90 -9.62
N GLY A 144 -13.26 2.14 -8.65
CA GLY A 144 -12.43 2.67 -7.57
C GLY A 144 -13.19 3.53 -6.55
N ARG A 145 -14.46 3.85 -6.78
CA ARG A 145 -15.31 4.69 -5.92
C ARG A 145 -15.91 3.90 -4.76
N TYR A 146 -15.05 3.26 -3.97
CA TYR A 146 -15.47 2.36 -2.90
C TYR A 146 -16.34 3.03 -1.83
N TRP A 147 -16.20 4.35 -1.63
CA TRP A 147 -17.02 5.12 -0.70
C TRP A 147 -18.52 5.11 -1.04
N GLU A 148 -18.90 4.84 -2.29
CA GLU A 148 -20.31 4.69 -2.71
C GLU A 148 -20.93 3.36 -2.23
N CYS A 149 -20.09 2.45 -1.72
CA CYS A 149 -20.48 1.13 -1.27
C CYS A 149 -19.81 0.73 0.05
N VAL A 150 -19.46 1.70 0.90
CA VAL A 150 -18.72 1.46 2.15
C VAL A 150 -19.44 0.46 3.06
N ASP A 151 -20.77 0.47 3.09
CA ASP A 151 -21.62 -0.44 3.88
C ASP A 151 -21.47 -1.93 3.49
N ARG A 152 -20.83 -2.23 2.35
CA ARG A 152 -20.55 -3.60 1.90
C ARG A 152 -19.27 -4.19 2.49
N PHE A 153 -18.43 -3.39 3.14
CA PHE A 153 -17.15 -3.83 3.66
C PHE A 153 -17.22 -4.07 5.15
N ASP A 154 -16.94 -5.31 5.55
CA ASP A 154 -16.75 -5.66 6.95
C ASP A 154 -15.34 -5.30 7.40
N ALA A 155 -15.24 -4.37 8.36
CA ALA A 155 -13.98 -3.90 8.91
C ALA A 155 -13.22 -4.99 9.69
N GLU A 156 -13.93 -5.90 10.38
CA GLU A 156 -13.31 -7.01 11.11
C GLU A 156 -12.71 -8.03 10.14
N ALA A 157 -13.46 -8.38 9.08
CA ALA A 157 -12.93 -9.25 8.03
C ALA A 157 -11.73 -8.63 7.31
N LEU A 158 -11.72 -7.30 7.08
CA LEU A 158 -10.55 -6.61 6.55
C LEU A 158 -9.38 -6.59 7.52
N ALA A 159 -9.64 -6.47 8.83
CA ALA A 159 -8.59 -6.47 9.85
C ALA A 159 -7.91 -7.84 9.93
N GLU A 160 -8.66 -8.94 9.74
CA GLU A 160 -8.09 -10.29 9.61
C GLU A 160 -7.16 -10.40 8.40
N ILE A 161 -7.54 -9.87 7.23
CA ILE A 161 -6.67 -9.82 6.04
C ILE A 161 -5.43 -8.97 6.30
N ASP A 162 -5.60 -7.81 6.94
CA ASP A 162 -4.50 -6.91 7.25
C ASP A 162 -3.48 -7.57 8.19
N ALA A 163 -3.95 -8.33 9.19
CA ALA A 163 -3.09 -9.11 10.07
C ALA A 163 -2.30 -10.18 9.31
N LEU A 164 -2.95 -10.89 8.38
CA LEU A 164 -2.26 -11.89 7.55
C LEU A 164 -1.15 -11.28 6.70
N TRP A 165 -1.35 -10.10 6.12
CA TRP A 165 -0.32 -9.40 5.35
C TRP A 165 0.84 -8.94 6.23
N LEU A 166 0.56 -8.48 7.45
CA LEU A 166 1.58 -8.02 8.38
C LEU A 166 2.43 -9.17 8.94
N ASP A 167 1.81 -10.33 9.18
CA ASP A 167 2.47 -11.53 9.69
C ASP A 167 3.16 -12.35 8.60
N ALA A 168 2.94 -12.02 7.32
CA ALA A 168 3.54 -12.73 6.20
C ALA A 168 5.07 -12.64 6.27
N PRO A 169 5.78 -13.79 6.24
CA PRO A 169 7.23 -13.80 6.44
C PRO A 169 7.94 -13.19 5.23
N VAL A 170 8.80 -12.22 5.53
CA VAL A 170 9.75 -11.62 4.59
C VAL A 170 11.15 -12.10 4.95
N ARG A 171 11.96 -12.48 3.96
CA ARG A 171 13.34 -12.95 4.13
C ARG A 171 14.34 -12.03 3.44
#